data_AF-A0A2D4IPU6-F1
#
_entry.id   AF-A0A2D4IPU6-F1
#
_cell.length_a   1.000
_cell.length_b   1.000
_cell.length_c   1.000
_cell.angle_alpha   90.00
_cell.angle_beta   90.00
_cell.angle_gamma   90.00
#
_symmetry.space_group_name_H-M   'P 1'
#
loop_
_entity.id
_entity.type
_entity.pdbx_description
1 polymer ?
#
loop_
_entity_poly.entity_id
_entity_poly.type
_entity_poly.pdbx_seq_one_letter_code
_entity_poly.pdbx_strand_id
1 'polypeptide(L)'
;MDELPAAFADGSKNGGDKHGANSLKITEKVSGQHIEIQAKYIGTTIVVRQVGRYLTFAARMPEEVVKPVEDGDNQGLYLCLRGCPLNQQLDFYAFPSTPKATENRPHRKGSNPSSSPEVFTYESATAKCKEKLPVEDLYFQSCVFDLLTTGDVNFTLAAYYAFEDVKMLHSNKDKLHLFERTRDLESGGMATSELSMALFLLLLASLFL
;
A
#
# COMPACT_ATOMS: atom_id res chain seq x y z
N MET A 1 -15.02 -13.02 11.92
CA MET A 1 -14.68 -12.50 10.59
C MET A 1 -14.68 -13.70 9.69
N ASP A 2 -15.62 -13.66 8.76
CA ASP A 2 -15.97 -14.73 7.85
C ASP A 2 -14.80 -15.04 6.92
N GLU A 3 -14.68 -16.32 6.60
CA GLU A 3 -13.68 -16.92 5.71
C GLU A 3 -13.57 -16.15 4.37
N LEU A 4 -12.34 -15.96 3.84
CA LEU A 4 -12.13 -15.26 2.58
C LEU A 4 -12.74 -16.07 1.41
N PRO A 5 -13.82 -15.59 0.75
CA PRO A 5 -14.53 -16.39 -0.23
C PRO A 5 -13.79 -16.49 -1.55
N ALA A 6 -13.73 -17.69 -2.13
CA ALA A 6 -13.19 -17.95 -3.46
C ALA A 6 -14.24 -17.78 -4.58
N ALA A 7 -15.07 -16.74 -4.49
CA ALA A 7 -16.13 -16.43 -5.43
C ALA A 7 -16.46 -14.92 -5.43
N PHE A 8 -17.05 -14.44 -6.52
CA PHE A 8 -17.66 -13.12 -6.60
C PHE A 8 -18.95 -13.08 -5.77
N ALA A 9 -19.51 -11.89 -5.57
CA ALA A 9 -20.70 -11.69 -4.74
C ALA A 9 -21.94 -12.46 -5.23
N ASP A 10 -21.99 -12.81 -6.52
CA ASP A 10 -23.04 -13.63 -7.14
C ASP A 10 -22.77 -15.15 -7.04
N GLY A 11 -21.68 -15.55 -6.37
CA GLY A 11 -21.25 -16.94 -6.22
C GLY A 11 -20.46 -17.48 -7.42
N SER A 12 -20.30 -16.70 -8.49
CA SER A 12 -19.51 -17.12 -9.65
C SER A 12 -18.01 -17.12 -9.35
N LYS A 13 -17.23 -17.93 -10.06
CA LYS A 13 -15.76 -17.99 -9.93
C LYS A 13 -15.03 -17.40 -11.13
N ASN A 14 -15.77 -16.97 -12.15
CA ASN A 14 -15.24 -16.47 -13.42
C ASN A 14 -16.20 -15.46 -14.05
N GLY A 15 -15.81 -14.86 -15.18
CA GLY A 15 -16.61 -13.85 -15.88
C GLY A 15 -17.86 -14.35 -16.63
N GLY A 16 -18.40 -15.53 -16.29
CA GLY A 16 -19.62 -16.11 -16.89
C GLY A 16 -19.37 -17.38 -17.71
N ASP A 17 -20.33 -17.81 -18.54
CA ASP A 17 -20.27 -19.08 -19.29
C ASP A 17 -19.87 -18.93 -20.77
N LYS A 18 -19.64 -17.70 -21.23
CA LYS A 18 -19.32 -17.41 -22.65
C LYS A 18 -17.89 -17.80 -23.00
N HIS A 19 -17.61 -17.95 -24.31
CA HIS A 19 -16.23 -18.01 -24.80
C HIS A 19 -15.45 -16.78 -24.29
N GLY A 20 -14.35 -17.00 -23.55
CA GLY A 20 -13.58 -15.94 -22.89
C GLY A 20 -13.88 -15.74 -21.39
N ALA A 21 -14.79 -16.51 -20.80
CA ALA A 21 -15.06 -16.56 -19.36
C ALA A 21 -13.81 -16.68 -18.48
N ASN A 22 -12.79 -17.40 -18.96
CA ASN A 22 -11.52 -17.61 -18.26
C ASN A 22 -10.59 -16.38 -18.25
N SER A 23 -11.02 -15.27 -18.88
CA SER A 23 -10.28 -14.01 -18.86
C SER A 23 -10.40 -13.26 -17.55
N LEU A 24 -11.46 -13.50 -16.77
CA LEU A 24 -11.61 -13.05 -15.39
C LEU A 24 -11.90 -14.28 -14.52
N LYS A 25 -11.09 -14.51 -13.48
CA LYS A 25 -11.32 -15.64 -12.57
C LYS A 25 -10.80 -15.38 -11.17
N ILE A 26 -11.40 -16.05 -10.20
CA ILE A 26 -10.90 -16.17 -8.83
C ILE A 26 -10.34 -17.58 -8.63
N THR A 27 -9.14 -17.67 -8.08
CA THR A 27 -8.54 -18.96 -7.68
C THR A 27 -8.17 -18.92 -6.22
N GLU A 28 -8.64 -19.92 -5.48
CA GLU A 28 -8.22 -20.16 -4.11
C GLU A 28 -6.84 -20.81 -4.09
N LYS A 29 -5.95 -20.29 -3.24
CA LYS A 29 -4.59 -20.81 -3.04
C LYS A 29 -4.44 -21.46 -1.68
N VAL A 30 -5.08 -20.87 -0.66
CA VAL A 30 -5.18 -21.41 0.69
C VAL A 30 -6.62 -21.25 1.12
N SER A 31 -7.24 -22.36 1.53
CA SER A 31 -8.65 -22.43 1.94
C SER A 31 -8.98 -21.27 2.87
N GLY A 32 -9.86 -20.39 2.44
CA GLY A 32 -10.38 -19.32 3.27
C GLY A 32 -9.40 -18.24 3.71
N GLN A 33 -8.18 -18.24 3.17
CA GLN A 33 -7.11 -17.35 3.62
C GLN A 33 -6.35 -16.67 2.49
N HIS A 34 -6.33 -17.22 1.27
CA HIS A 34 -5.57 -16.64 0.17
C HIS A 34 -6.28 -16.92 -1.15
N ILE A 35 -6.68 -15.86 -1.83
CA ILE A 35 -7.25 -15.91 -3.18
C ILE A 35 -6.44 -15.03 -4.13
N GLU A 36 -6.49 -15.38 -5.41
CA GLU A 36 -6.00 -14.55 -6.51
C GLU A 36 -7.14 -14.25 -7.47
N ILE A 37 -7.30 -12.99 -7.82
CA ILE A 37 -8.20 -12.51 -8.85
C ILE A 37 -7.36 -12.19 -10.09
N GLN A 38 -7.60 -12.88 -11.19
CA GLN A 38 -6.87 -12.74 -12.44
C GLN A 38 -7.79 -12.16 -13.51
N ALA A 39 -7.60 -10.89 -13.85
CA ALA A 39 -8.26 -10.17 -14.92
C ALA A 39 -7.32 -10.05 -16.13
N LYS A 40 -7.15 -11.16 -16.84
CA LYS A 40 -6.23 -11.29 -17.99
C LYS A 40 -6.55 -10.33 -19.13
N TYR A 41 -7.82 -9.99 -19.32
CA TYR A 41 -8.26 -9.09 -20.41
C TYR A 41 -7.71 -7.66 -20.26
N ILE A 42 -7.34 -7.25 -19.04
CA ILE A 42 -6.69 -5.96 -18.72
C ILE A 42 -5.31 -6.17 -18.06
N GLY A 43 -4.71 -7.35 -18.24
CA GLY A 43 -3.38 -7.66 -17.69
C GLY A 43 -3.23 -7.47 -16.18
N THR A 44 -4.34 -7.60 -15.42
CA THR A 44 -4.37 -7.27 -13.99
C THR A 44 -4.44 -8.53 -13.13
N THR A 45 -3.67 -8.54 -12.05
CA THR A 45 -3.73 -9.58 -11.02
C THR A 45 -3.83 -8.93 -9.64
N ILE A 46 -4.76 -9.39 -8.82
CA ILE A 46 -4.94 -8.96 -7.44
C ILE A 46 -4.80 -10.18 -6.53
N VAL A 47 -3.96 -10.08 -5.52
CA VAL A 47 -3.79 -11.08 -4.46
C VAL A 47 -4.46 -10.55 -3.21
N VAL A 48 -5.26 -11.38 -2.53
CA VAL A 48 -5.88 -11.04 -1.26
C VAL A 48 -5.60 -12.14 -0.27
N ARG A 49 -5.15 -11.77 0.94
CA ARG A 49 -4.88 -12.70 2.03
C ARG A 49 -5.52 -12.25 3.33
N GLN A 50 -5.90 -13.21 4.15
CA GLN A 50 -6.29 -12.99 5.52
C GLN A 50 -5.14 -13.34 6.46
N VAL A 51 -4.76 -12.38 7.30
CA VAL A 51 -3.68 -12.53 8.29
C VAL A 51 -4.22 -12.14 9.66
N GLY A 52 -4.45 -13.14 10.51
CA GLY A 52 -5.17 -12.95 11.76
C GLY A 52 -6.58 -12.41 11.50
N ARG A 53 -6.81 -11.16 11.90
CA ARG A 53 -8.10 -10.45 11.73
C ARG A 53 -8.08 -9.38 10.63
N TYR A 54 -6.97 -9.26 9.91
CA TYR A 54 -6.77 -8.24 8.89
C TYR A 54 -6.75 -8.87 7.50
N LEU A 55 -7.04 -8.05 6.49
CA LEU A 55 -6.83 -8.39 5.10
C LEU A 55 -5.61 -7.66 4.56
N THR A 56 -4.78 -8.35 3.81
CA THR A 56 -3.69 -7.76 3.01
C THR A 56 -4.03 -7.95 1.54
N PHE A 57 -3.59 -7.00 0.70
CA PHE A 57 -3.74 -7.14 -0.73
C PHE A 57 -2.51 -6.61 -1.48
N ALA A 58 -2.27 -7.17 -2.65
CA ALA A 58 -1.27 -6.71 -3.60
C ALA A 58 -1.88 -6.70 -5.00
N ALA A 59 -1.54 -5.71 -5.82
CA ALA A 59 -2.08 -5.58 -7.16
C ALA A 59 -0.97 -5.29 -8.17
N ARG A 60 -1.04 -5.95 -9.33
CA ARG A 60 -0.27 -5.62 -10.52
C ARG A 60 -1.22 -5.25 -11.63
N MET A 61 -1.02 -4.07 -12.20
CA MET A 61 -1.83 -3.52 -13.28
C MET A 61 -0.90 -2.84 -14.31
N PRO A 62 -1.21 -2.93 -15.62
CA PRO A 62 -0.51 -2.15 -16.64
C PRO A 62 -0.73 -0.64 -16.43
N GLU A 63 0.26 0.17 -16.81
CA GLU A 63 0.20 1.62 -16.63
C GLU A 63 -0.98 2.24 -17.38
N GLU A 64 -1.28 1.72 -18.56
CA GLU A 64 -2.38 2.16 -19.43
C GLU A 64 -3.76 1.89 -18.81
N VAL A 65 -3.84 0.93 -17.88
CA VAL A 65 -5.08 0.58 -17.15
C VAL A 65 -5.23 1.44 -15.90
N VAL A 66 -4.12 1.83 -15.25
CA VAL A 66 -4.14 2.64 -14.02
C VAL A 66 -4.22 4.14 -14.31
N LYS A 67 -3.74 4.57 -15.47
CA LYS A 67 -3.85 5.93 -15.98
C LYS A 67 -4.89 6.01 -17.11
N PRO A 68 -6.17 5.64 -16.89
CA PRO A 68 -7.17 5.92 -17.91
C PRO A 68 -7.23 7.44 -18.11
N VAL A 69 -7.47 7.84 -19.36
CA VAL A 69 -7.61 9.23 -19.82
C VAL A 69 -8.22 10.08 -18.71
N GLU A 70 -7.56 11.19 -18.36
CA GLU A 70 -8.02 12.14 -17.34
C GLU A 70 -9.40 12.70 -17.76
N ASP A 71 -10.46 11.94 -17.49
CA ASP A 71 -11.83 12.38 -17.67
C ASP A 71 -12.06 13.44 -16.60
N GLY A 72 -12.34 14.66 -17.08
CA GLY A 72 -12.31 15.89 -16.33
C GLY A 72 -12.98 15.84 -14.95
N ASP A 73 -12.41 16.63 -14.05
CA ASP A 73 -12.98 17.12 -12.80
C ASP A 73 -13.40 16.10 -11.72
N ASN A 74 -13.31 14.79 -11.96
CA ASN A 74 -13.57 13.81 -10.91
C ASN A 74 -12.29 13.50 -10.12
N GLN A 75 -11.94 14.39 -9.19
CA GLN A 75 -10.80 14.24 -8.27
C GLN A 75 -11.05 13.14 -7.21
N GLY A 76 -11.35 11.91 -7.63
CA GLY A 76 -11.47 10.77 -6.74
C GLY A 76 -10.17 10.51 -5.97
N LEU A 77 -10.27 10.05 -4.72
CA LEU A 77 -9.12 9.67 -3.90
C LEU A 77 -8.61 8.28 -4.33
N TYR A 78 -7.57 8.24 -5.15
CA TYR A 78 -6.91 7.00 -5.60
C TYR A 78 -5.64 6.73 -4.80
N LEU A 79 -5.75 6.00 -3.68
CA LEU A 79 -4.63 5.76 -2.76
C LEU A 79 -3.44 5.02 -3.41
N CYS A 80 -3.68 4.05 -4.30
CA CYS A 80 -2.60 3.33 -4.98
C CYS A 80 -1.85 4.20 -6.01
N LEU A 81 -2.45 5.30 -6.46
CA LEU A 81 -1.85 6.21 -7.44
C LEU A 81 -1.21 7.43 -6.78
N ARG A 82 -1.89 8.03 -5.79
CA ARG A 82 -1.51 9.31 -5.18
C ARG A 82 -1.04 9.19 -3.73
N GLY A 83 -1.12 7.99 -3.14
CA GLY A 83 -0.84 7.78 -1.72
C GLY A 83 -1.93 8.32 -0.81
N CYS A 84 -1.66 8.24 0.50
CA CYS A 84 -2.54 8.75 1.54
C CYS A 84 -2.47 10.29 1.61
N PRO A 85 -3.60 10.98 1.87
CA PRO A 85 -3.60 12.41 2.17
C PRO A 85 -2.63 12.76 3.31
N LEU A 86 -2.00 13.94 3.26
CA LEU A 86 -0.94 14.34 4.21
C LEU A 86 -1.36 14.23 5.68
N ASN A 87 -2.62 14.55 6.00
CA ASN A 87 -3.15 14.47 7.36
C ASN A 87 -3.44 13.03 7.83
N GLN A 88 -3.31 12.04 6.96
CA GLN A 88 -3.42 10.61 7.26
C GLN A 88 -2.06 9.91 7.17
N GLN A 89 -1.00 10.63 6.80
CA GLN A 89 0.36 10.08 6.80
C GLN A 89 0.89 10.03 8.23
N LEU A 90 1.58 8.95 8.55
CA LEU A 90 2.19 8.72 9.86
C LEU A 90 3.68 9.09 9.75
N ASP A 91 4.17 9.86 10.71
CA ASP A 91 5.59 10.22 10.79
C ASP A 91 6.37 9.11 11.51
N PHE A 92 6.98 8.22 10.72
CA PHE A 92 7.74 7.07 11.20
C PHE A 92 8.90 7.44 12.15
N TYR A 93 9.49 8.64 12.02
CA TYR A 93 10.62 9.08 12.85
C TYR A 93 10.22 9.73 14.17
N ALA A 94 8.94 10.10 14.33
CA ALA A 94 8.42 10.61 15.59
C ALA A 94 8.13 9.49 16.61
N PHE A 95 7.97 8.24 16.16
CA PHE A 95 7.66 7.10 17.03
C PHE A 95 8.79 6.64 17.95
N PRO A 96 10.07 6.58 17.52
CA PRO A 96 11.19 6.24 18.40
C PRO A 96 11.35 7.19 19.60
N SER A 97 10.81 8.41 19.54
CA SER A 97 11.03 9.46 20.54
C SER A 97 10.02 9.48 21.69
N THR A 98 8.96 8.66 21.65
CA THR A 98 7.86 8.75 22.64
C THR A 98 7.70 7.46 23.46
N PRO A 99 8.37 7.34 24.62
CA PRO A 99 8.18 6.20 25.52
C PRO A 99 6.84 6.24 26.29
N LYS A 100 5.83 7.00 25.84
CA LYS A 100 4.64 7.36 26.65
C LYS A 100 3.29 7.44 25.92
N ALA A 101 3.11 6.80 24.76
CA ALA A 101 1.79 6.80 24.09
C ALA A 101 0.81 5.72 24.62
N THR A 102 1.21 4.88 25.58
CA THR A 102 0.37 3.79 26.11
C THR A 102 -0.40 4.12 27.38
N GLU A 103 -0.19 5.28 28.01
CA GLU A 103 -0.86 5.61 29.29
C GLU A 103 -2.30 6.16 29.14
N ASN A 104 -2.72 6.58 27.94
CA ASN A 104 -4.02 7.25 27.74
C ASN A 104 -4.98 6.56 26.76
N ARG A 105 -4.97 5.22 26.65
CA ARG A 105 -6.12 4.50 26.06
C ARG A 105 -7.12 4.16 27.17
N PRO A 106 -8.40 4.59 27.10
CA PRO A 106 -9.40 4.21 28.09
C PRO A 106 -9.56 2.69 28.07
N HIS A 107 -9.21 2.08 29.19
CA HIS A 107 -9.25 0.66 29.44
C HIS A 107 -10.71 0.17 29.34
N ARG A 108 -11.13 -0.32 28.16
CA ARG A 108 -12.39 -1.08 28.05
C ARG A 108 -12.18 -2.40 28.77
N LYS A 109 -12.65 -2.46 30.02
CA LYS A 109 -12.67 -3.62 30.89
C LYS A 109 -13.65 -4.65 30.31
N GLY A 110 -13.16 -5.47 29.38
CA GLY A 110 -13.86 -6.62 28.80
C GLY A 110 -12.98 -7.85 28.96
N SER A 111 -13.47 -8.82 29.74
CA SER A 111 -12.82 -10.05 30.17
C SER A 111 -12.53 -11.03 29.03
N ASN A 112 -11.25 -11.41 28.86
CA ASN A 112 -10.79 -12.76 28.45
C ASN A 112 -9.26 -12.89 28.67
N PRO A 113 -8.75 -13.95 29.32
CA PRO A 113 -7.33 -14.14 29.61
C PRO A 113 -6.62 -14.95 28.52
N SER A 114 -6.56 -14.42 27.30
CA SER A 114 -5.69 -14.96 26.26
C SER A 114 -5.10 -13.80 25.45
N SER A 115 -3.78 -13.62 25.56
CA SER A 115 -2.94 -12.54 25.02
C SER A 115 -3.25 -11.13 25.54
N SER A 116 -2.59 -10.73 26.63
CA SER A 116 -2.28 -9.31 26.83
C SER A 116 -1.56 -8.79 25.58
N PRO A 117 -1.89 -7.59 25.05
CA PRO A 117 -1.11 -7.00 23.97
C PRO A 117 0.35 -6.94 24.42
N GLU A 118 1.23 -7.63 23.70
CA GLU A 118 2.65 -7.56 23.98
C GLU A 118 3.11 -6.13 23.67
N VAL A 119 3.65 -5.44 24.68
CA VAL A 119 4.16 -4.09 24.49
C VAL A 119 5.54 -4.22 23.86
N PHE A 120 5.61 -4.04 22.54
CA PHE A 120 6.88 -4.06 21.83
C PHE A 120 7.68 -2.78 22.11
N THR A 121 8.96 -2.93 22.44
CA THR A 121 9.97 -1.87 22.26
C THR A 121 10.48 -1.86 20.83
N TYR A 122 11.13 -0.77 20.40
CA TYR A 122 11.71 -0.67 19.06
C TYR A 122 12.69 -1.82 18.77
N GLU A 123 13.53 -2.17 19.76
CA GLU A 123 14.51 -3.25 19.64
C GLU A 123 13.84 -4.62 19.49
N SER A 124 12.82 -4.88 20.30
CA SER A 124 12.07 -6.15 20.23
C SER A 124 11.27 -6.27 18.93
N ALA A 125 10.63 -5.20 18.46
CA ALA A 125 9.93 -5.16 17.17
C ALA A 125 10.89 -5.38 16.01
N THR A 126 12.04 -4.69 16.03
CA THR A 126 13.13 -4.87 15.05
C THR A 126 13.60 -6.30 14.99
N ALA A 127 13.91 -6.91 16.14
CA ALA A 127 14.34 -8.30 16.21
C ALA A 127 13.27 -9.23 15.63
N LYS A 128 12.00 -8.99 15.97
CA LYS A 128 10.89 -9.82 15.50
C LYS A 128 10.70 -9.74 13.99
N CYS A 129 10.77 -8.54 13.42
CA CYS A 129 10.64 -8.35 11.97
C CYS A 129 11.81 -8.96 11.18
N LYS A 130 13.03 -8.96 11.74
CA LYS A 130 14.22 -9.61 11.15
C LYS A 130 14.11 -11.14 11.05
N GLU A 131 13.22 -11.78 11.80
CA GLU A 131 12.99 -13.23 11.69
C GLU A 131 12.38 -13.64 10.33
N LYS A 132 11.66 -12.73 9.66
CA LYS A 132 10.90 -13.02 8.43
C LYS A 132 11.32 -12.21 7.22
N LEU A 133 11.83 -11.00 7.43
CA LEU A 133 12.15 -10.08 6.34
C LEU A 133 13.67 -10.03 6.10
N PRO A 134 14.12 -10.12 4.84
CA PRO A 134 15.54 -10.29 4.54
C PRO A 134 16.35 -8.99 4.60
N VAL A 135 15.70 -7.83 4.50
CA VAL A 135 16.34 -6.51 4.47
C VAL A 135 15.49 -5.49 5.21
N GLU A 136 16.09 -4.34 5.57
CA GLU A 136 15.44 -3.25 6.29
C GLU A 136 14.76 -2.23 5.34
N ASP A 137 13.97 -2.73 4.38
CA ASP A 137 13.22 -1.91 3.41
C ASP A 137 11.83 -1.49 3.94
N LEU A 138 10.98 -0.92 3.08
CA LEU A 138 9.63 -0.47 3.45
C LEU A 138 8.77 -1.57 4.10
N TYR A 139 8.88 -2.84 3.69
CA TYR A 139 8.11 -3.92 4.32
C TYR A 139 8.58 -4.12 5.76
N PHE A 140 9.89 -4.03 5.99
CA PHE A 140 10.46 -4.10 7.32
C PHE A 140 10.06 -2.89 8.19
N GLN A 141 10.12 -1.69 7.65
CA GLN A 141 9.69 -0.48 8.38
C GLN A 141 8.20 -0.54 8.74
N SER A 142 7.35 -1.00 7.81
CA SER A 142 5.92 -1.23 8.07
C SER A 142 5.73 -2.26 9.18
N CYS A 143 6.46 -3.38 9.15
CA CYS A 143 6.39 -4.40 10.19
C CYS A 143 6.72 -3.82 11.57
N VAL A 144 7.84 -3.10 11.70
CA VAL A 144 8.27 -2.52 12.99
C VAL A 144 7.23 -1.53 13.49
N PHE A 145 6.75 -0.66 12.61
CA PHE A 145 5.71 0.31 12.93
C PHE A 145 4.40 -0.34 13.40
N ASP A 146 3.91 -1.35 12.67
CA ASP A 146 2.66 -2.03 12.99
C ASP A 146 2.77 -2.78 14.33
N LEU A 147 3.92 -3.42 14.62
CA LEU A 147 4.14 -4.06 15.92
C LEU A 147 4.12 -3.04 17.07
N LEU A 148 4.79 -1.90 16.91
CA LEU A 148 4.84 -0.85 17.94
C LEU A 148 3.47 -0.21 18.21
N THR A 149 2.65 -0.05 17.17
CA THR A 149 1.37 0.66 17.29
C THR A 149 0.20 -0.25 17.66
N THR A 150 0.26 -1.53 17.28
CA THR A 150 -0.83 -2.50 17.48
C THR A 150 -0.55 -3.52 18.58
N GLY A 151 0.72 -3.88 18.80
CA GLY A 151 1.12 -5.00 19.66
C GLY A 151 0.78 -6.38 19.07
N ASP A 152 0.39 -6.47 17.80
CA ASP A 152 -0.09 -7.70 17.16
C ASP A 152 0.98 -8.34 16.26
N VAL A 153 1.53 -9.46 16.71
CA VAL A 153 2.57 -10.23 15.99
C VAL A 153 2.16 -10.69 14.59
N ASN A 154 0.86 -10.72 14.27
CA ASN A 154 0.39 -11.07 12.94
C ASN A 154 0.88 -10.09 11.87
N PHE A 155 1.25 -8.86 12.23
CA PHE A 155 1.81 -7.90 11.28
C PHE A 155 3.21 -8.29 10.77
N THR A 156 3.95 -9.11 11.51
CA THR A 156 5.19 -9.71 10.99
C THR A 156 4.90 -10.62 9.80
N LEU A 157 3.80 -11.39 9.87
CA LEU A 157 3.37 -12.25 8.78
C LEU A 157 2.73 -11.46 7.64
N ALA A 158 1.99 -10.39 7.94
CA ALA A 158 1.40 -9.50 6.95
C ALA A 158 2.48 -8.84 6.07
N ALA A 159 3.54 -8.30 6.69
CA ALA A 159 4.67 -7.71 5.97
C ALA A 159 5.44 -8.74 5.14
N TYR A 160 5.64 -9.95 5.69
CA TYR A 160 6.25 -11.05 4.94
C TYR A 160 5.44 -11.43 3.70
N TYR A 161 4.12 -11.58 3.82
CA TYR A 161 3.28 -11.90 2.67
C TYR A 161 3.22 -10.77 1.64
N ALA A 162 3.21 -9.51 2.07
CA ALA A 162 3.29 -8.38 1.14
C ALA A 162 4.56 -8.44 0.28
N PHE A 163 5.70 -8.79 0.88
CA PHE A 163 6.96 -8.98 0.16
C PHE A 163 6.92 -10.20 -0.79
N GLU A 164 6.37 -11.32 -0.36
CA GLU A 164 6.21 -12.52 -1.20
C GLU A 164 5.24 -12.27 -2.38
N ASP A 165 4.18 -11.50 -2.16
CA ASP A 165 3.21 -11.16 -3.21
C ASP A 165 3.85 -10.27 -4.28
N VAL A 166 4.71 -9.32 -3.90
CA VAL A 166 5.48 -8.52 -4.87
C VAL A 166 6.51 -9.35 -5.64
N LYS A 167 7.15 -10.35 -5.03
CA LYS A 167 8.01 -11.31 -5.76
C LYS A 167 7.24 -12.10 -6.82
N MET A 168 6.03 -12.51 -6.48
CA MET A 168 5.17 -13.26 -7.39
C MET A 168 4.65 -12.38 -8.52
N LEU A 169 4.25 -11.15 -8.21
CA LEU A 169 3.65 -10.24 -9.17
C LEU A 169 4.69 -9.57 -10.07
N HIS A 170 5.87 -9.22 -9.56
CA HIS A 170 6.84 -8.39 -10.27
C HIS A 170 8.01 -9.22 -10.83
N SER A 171 8.23 -9.18 -12.15
CA SER A 171 9.30 -9.94 -12.81
C SER A 171 10.71 -9.34 -12.61
N ASN A 172 10.80 -8.02 -12.46
CA ASN A 172 12.07 -7.35 -12.17
C ASN A 172 12.40 -7.45 -10.68
N LYS A 173 13.49 -8.16 -10.35
CA LYS A 173 13.94 -8.39 -8.98
C LYS A 173 14.50 -7.14 -8.30
N ASP A 174 15.01 -6.19 -9.08
CA ASP A 174 15.60 -4.95 -8.57
C ASP A 174 14.54 -3.98 -8.03
N LYS A 175 13.27 -4.20 -8.37
CA LYS A 175 12.12 -3.41 -7.90
C LYS A 175 11.37 -4.03 -6.72
N LEU A 176 11.86 -5.15 -6.19
CA LEU A 176 11.19 -5.85 -5.08
C LEU A 176 11.37 -5.11 -3.77
N HIS A 177 12.57 -4.57 -3.54
CA HIS A 177 12.91 -3.85 -2.33
C HIS A 177 12.67 -2.35 -2.53
N LEU A 178 11.84 -1.80 -1.65
CA LEU A 178 11.50 -0.38 -1.65
C LEU A 178 12.28 0.28 -0.53
N PHE A 179 13.46 0.77 -0.85
CA PHE A 179 14.18 1.67 0.05
C PHE A 179 13.55 3.05 -0.05
N GLU A 180 13.39 3.73 1.08
CA GLU A 180 12.83 5.07 1.13
C GLU A 180 13.61 5.95 0.15
N ARG A 181 12.98 6.32 -0.97
CA ARG A 181 13.46 7.43 -1.77
C ARG A 181 13.24 8.62 -0.84
N THR A 182 14.32 9.25 -0.38
CA THR A 182 14.31 10.57 0.28
C THR A 182 13.15 11.31 -0.34
N ARG A 183 12.13 11.67 0.45
CA ARG A 183 10.94 12.37 -0.07
C ARG A 183 11.49 13.36 -1.07
N ASP A 184 11.24 13.11 -2.37
CA ASP A 184 11.43 14.14 -3.35
C ASP A 184 10.37 15.14 -2.88
N LEU A 185 10.81 16.06 -2.03
CA LEU A 185 10.39 17.42 -2.11
C LEU A 185 10.59 17.74 -3.59
N GLU A 186 9.61 17.38 -4.40
CA GLU A 186 9.06 18.28 -5.38
C GLU A 186 8.63 19.53 -4.58
N SER A 187 9.65 20.24 -4.06
CA SER A 187 9.78 21.67 -4.22
C SER A 187 9.24 21.89 -5.60
N GLY A 188 7.97 22.34 -5.66
CA GLY A 188 7.35 22.79 -6.88
C GLY A 188 8.42 23.63 -7.54
N GLY A 189 9.00 23.07 -8.61
CA GLY A 189 10.01 23.73 -9.39
C GLY A 189 9.29 24.97 -9.86
N MET A 190 9.56 26.08 -9.18
CA MET A 190 9.20 27.41 -9.62
C MET A 190 9.79 27.47 -11.02
N ALA A 191 8.95 27.24 -12.02
CA ALA A 191 9.33 27.32 -13.41
C ALA A 191 10.01 28.68 -13.52
N THR A 192 11.33 28.66 -13.72
CA THR A 192 12.10 29.87 -13.87
C THR A 192 11.48 30.58 -15.06
N SER A 193 10.93 31.74 -14.74
CA SER A 193 10.16 32.63 -15.60
C SER A 193 11.10 33.29 -16.62
N GLU A 194 11.81 32.49 -17.42
CA GLU A 194 12.64 32.98 -18.52
C GLU A 194 11.79 33.27 -19.77
N LEU A 195 10.62 32.61 -19.90
CA LEU A 195 9.68 32.87 -21.00
C LEU A 195 8.85 34.15 -20.81
N SER A 196 8.69 34.64 -19.57
CA SER A 196 7.87 35.83 -19.29
C SER A 196 8.61 37.14 -19.59
N MET A 197 9.93 37.20 -19.39
CA MET A 197 10.71 38.43 -19.60
C MET A 197 10.90 38.73 -21.09
N ALA A 198 11.11 37.70 -21.92
CA ALA A 198 11.21 37.88 -23.37
C ALA A 198 9.90 38.40 -23.99
N LEU A 199 8.76 37.88 -23.53
CA LEU A 199 7.45 38.33 -23.99
C LEU A 199 7.15 39.77 -23.56
N PHE A 200 7.56 40.15 -22.34
CA PHE A 200 7.39 41.51 -21.83
C PHE A 200 8.25 42.53 -22.58
N LEU A 201 9.49 42.17 -22.95
CA LEU A 201 10.38 43.02 -23.75
C LEU A 201 9.89 43.16 -25.21
N LEU A 202 9.32 42.11 -25.81
CA LEU A 202 8.72 42.17 -27.14
C LEU A 202 7.44 43.03 -27.17
N LEU A 203 6.64 42.98 -26.11
CA LEU A 203 5.46 43.85 -25.96
C LEU A 203 5.86 45.32 -25.75
N LEU A 204 6.90 45.61 -24.96
CA LEU A 204 7.41 46.97 -24.81
C LEU A 204 7.99 47.54 -26.12
N ALA A 205 8.68 46.72 -26.93
CA ALA A 205 9.25 47.16 -28.20
C ALA A 205 8.17 47.51 -29.26
N SER A 206 6.98 46.91 -29.18
CA SER A 206 5.87 47.19 -30.09
C SER A 206 4.99 48.37 -29.66
N LEU A 207 5.14 48.86 -28.43
CA LEU A 207 4.47 50.07 -27.94
C LEU A 207 5.25 51.36 -28.23
N PHE A 208 6.51 51.25 -28.68
CA PHE A 208 7.38 52.39 -29.02
C PHE A 208 7.74 52.48 -30.52
N LEU A 209 7.03 51.76 -31.39
CA LEU A 209 7.05 51.95 -32.85
C LEU A 209 5.73 52.56 -33.34
#